data_AF-A0A5M5C3U0-F1
#
_entry.id   AF-A0A5M5C3U0-F1
#
_cell.length_a   1.000
_cell.length_b   1.000
_cell.length_c   1.000
_cell.angle_alpha   90.00
_cell.angle_beta   90.00
_cell.angle_gamma   90.00
#
_symmetry.space_group_name_H-M   'P 1'
#
loop_
_entity.id
_entity.type
_entity.pdbx_description
1 polymer ?
#
loop_
_entity_poly.entity_id
_entity_poly.type
_entity_poly.pdbx_seq_one_letter_code
_entity_poly.pdbx_strand_id
1 'polypeptide(L)'
;TTNDEYAGLFGWLNRAGTVKNVVMEGVQITSNQIYGGSIGGVVGSGWGTIENCSVSGSVSGTVYVGGVVGVQIGGSITGCSSSATVKGMVDVGGVAGQTNSSATLTACYATGNVTLEIAPKKNIAGGGLVGMNAGSSLLACYATGNVTSTGSSTGYVHIGGFLGDNYTTVTACYWKNNHEQGIGYKKAGTVTEVTKVDGTGVTWQKAVDAMNTALQNAGSEWRYELKGALPTLRKQ
;
A
#
# COMPACT_ATOMS: atom_id res chain seq x y z
N THR A 1 -12.60 14.75 -10.03
CA THR A 1 -12.86 15.33 -8.68
C THR A 1 -14.28 15.03 -8.26
N THR A 2 -14.49 14.63 -6.99
CA THR A 2 -15.80 14.30 -6.41
C THR A 2 -15.87 14.67 -4.92
N ASN A 3 -17.04 14.56 -4.30
CA ASN A 3 -17.26 14.60 -2.85
C ASN A 3 -17.74 13.24 -2.30
N ASP A 4 -17.68 12.18 -3.12
CA ASP A 4 -18.10 10.84 -2.72
C ASP A 4 -17.28 10.31 -1.55
N GLU A 5 -17.96 9.59 -0.67
CA GLU A 5 -17.33 8.86 0.43
C GLU A 5 -16.40 7.77 -0.11
N TYR A 6 -16.79 7.07 -1.17
CA TYR A 6 -15.95 6.06 -1.79
C TYR A 6 -15.63 6.45 -3.23
N ALA A 7 -14.35 6.63 -3.53
CA ALA A 7 -13.89 7.05 -4.85
C ALA A 7 -12.86 6.06 -5.42
N GLY A 8 -13.01 5.78 -6.71
CA GLY A 8 -12.19 4.89 -7.53
C GLY A 8 -12.95 4.52 -8.79
N LEU A 9 -12.40 3.64 -9.64
CA LEU A 9 -13.17 3.05 -10.74
C LEU A 9 -14.43 2.36 -10.22
N PHE A 10 -14.32 1.72 -9.05
CA PHE A 10 -15.43 1.19 -8.27
C PHE A 10 -15.42 1.83 -6.88
N GLY A 11 -16.46 2.55 -6.49
CA GLY A 11 -16.55 3.10 -5.13
C GLY A 11 -16.52 1.99 -4.07
N TRP A 12 -17.34 0.97 -4.23
CA TRP A 12 -17.45 -0.13 -3.27
C TRP A 12 -17.41 -1.50 -3.96
N LEU A 13 -16.62 -2.42 -3.39
CA LEU A 13 -16.52 -3.81 -3.83
C LEU A 13 -17.00 -4.73 -2.70
N ASN A 14 -18.11 -5.44 -2.92
CA ASN A 14 -18.66 -6.37 -1.94
C ASN A 14 -17.78 -7.63 -1.77
N ARG A 15 -18.11 -8.47 -0.77
CA ARG A 15 -17.32 -9.66 -0.41
C ARG A 15 -17.20 -10.71 -1.51
N ALA A 16 -18.22 -10.85 -2.36
CA ALA A 16 -18.20 -11.77 -3.51
C ALA A 16 -17.60 -11.13 -4.77
N GLY A 17 -17.29 -9.84 -4.71
CA GLY A 17 -16.85 -9.05 -5.84
C GLY A 17 -15.42 -9.38 -6.22
N THR A 18 -15.14 -9.36 -7.52
CA THR A 18 -13.79 -9.50 -8.05
C THR A 18 -13.54 -8.41 -9.07
N VAL A 19 -12.45 -7.67 -8.88
CA VAL A 19 -11.89 -6.76 -9.89
C VAL A 19 -10.53 -7.30 -10.28
N LYS A 20 -10.34 -7.59 -11.57
CA LYS A 20 -9.06 -8.11 -12.04
C LYS A 20 -8.66 -7.62 -13.42
N ASN A 21 -7.35 -7.60 -13.68
CA ASN A 21 -6.76 -7.22 -14.97
C ASN A 21 -7.12 -5.79 -15.39
N VAL A 22 -7.07 -4.85 -14.45
CA VAL A 22 -7.38 -3.44 -14.70
C VAL A 22 -6.08 -2.62 -14.71
N VAL A 23 -5.84 -1.92 -15.81
CA VAL A 23 -4.73 -0.97 -15.94
C VAL A 23 -5.31 0.43 -16.03
N MET A 24 -4.99 1.29 -15.06
CA MET A 24 -5.41 2.68 -15.01
C MET A 24 -4.20 3.59 -15.22
N GLU A 25 -4.10 4.20 -16.41
CA GLU A 25 -2.94 5.01 -16.77
C GLU A 25 -3.24 6.51 -16.70
N GLY A 26 -2.35 7.28 -16.05
CA GLY A 26 -2.41 8.74 -16.02
C GLY A 26 -3.66 9.31 -15.35
N VAL A 27 -4.28 8.57 -14.42
CA VAL A 27 -5.55 9.00 -13.80
C VAL A 27 -5.35 10.19 -12.89
N GLN A 28 -6.42 10.97 -12.67
CA GLN A 28 -6.45 12.09 -11.73
C GLN A 28 -7.70 11.95 -10.86
N ILE A 29 -7.55 11.26 -9.74
CA ILE A 29 -8.66 10.98 -8.81
C ILE A 29 -8.51 11.88 -7.59
N THR A 30 -9.54 12.67 -7.31
CA THR A 30 -9.58 13.57 -6.14
C THR A 30 -10.96 13.45 -5.49
N SER A 31 -11.00 13.08 -4.21
CA SER A 31 -12.19 13.28 -3.37
C SER A 31 -11.92 14.35 -2.32
N ASN A 32 -12.84 15.31 -2.20
CA ASN A 32 -12.79 16.34 -1.15
C ASN A 32 -13.59 15.93 0.10
N GLN A 33 -14.03 14.67 0.20
CA GLN A 33 -14.71 14.18 1.39
C GLN A 33 -13.77 14.23 2.61
N ILE A 34 -14.20 14.93 3.66
CA ILE A 34 -13.43 15.15 4.89
C ILE A 34 -13.86 14.22 6.04
N TYR A 35 -15.04 13.60 5.92
CA TYR A 35 -15.62 12.70 6.91
C TYR A 35 -15.53 11.24 6.46
N GLY A 36 -14.35 10.62 6.63
CA GLY A 36 -14.20 9.16 6.49
C GLY A 36 -14.19 8.63 5.06
N GLY A 37 -13.76 9.43 4.09
CA GLY A 37 -13.62 8.96 2.71
C GLY A 37 -12.68 7.74 2.58
N SER A 38 -12.91 6.90 1.58
CA SER A 38 -11.96 5.87 1.12
C SER A 38 -11.69 6.05 -0.36
N ILE A 39 -10.45 6.36 -0.70
CA ILE A 39 -10.06 6.74 -2.05
C ILE A 39 -9.00 5.76 -2.55
N GLY A 40 -9.35 4.99 -3.58
CA GLY A 40 -8.42 4.16 -4.33
C GLY A 40 -8.43 4.53 -5.80
N GLY A 41 -7.39 4.15 -6.54
CA GLY A 41 -7.45 4.21 -8.00
C GLY A 41 -8.53 3.28 -8.55
N VAL A 42 -8.47 2.01 -8.14
CA VAL A 42 -9.36 0.95 -8.61
C VAL A 42 -10.60 0.83 -7.73
N VAL A 43 -10.42 0.74 -6.40
CA VAL A 43 -11.52 0.51 -5.45
C VAL A 43 -11.46 1.51 -4.30
N GLY A 44 -12.57 2.18 -3.98
CA GLY A 44 -12.64 3.02 -2.77
C GLY A 44 -12.59 2.18 -1.50
N SER A 45 -13.61 1.33 -1.30
CA SER A 45 -13.75 0.42 -0.16
C SER A 45 -14.00 -1.02 -0.63
N GLY A 46 -13.10 -1.94 -0.28
CA GLY A 46 -13.09 -3.32 -0.77
C GLY A 46 -13.27 -4.38 0.30
N TRP A 47 -14.11 -5.37 0.01
CA TRP A 47 -14.31 -6.60 0.82
C TRP A 47 -13.99 -7.88 0.05
N GLY A 48 -13.88 -7.77 -1.29
CA GLY A 48 -13.68 -8.88 -2.22
C GLY A 48 -12.23 -8.99 -2.69
N THR A 49 -12.06 -9.51 -3.91
CA THR A 49 -10.75 -9.75 -4.52
C THR A 49 -10.39 -8.65 -5.51
N ILE A 50 -9.18 -8.11 -5.37
CA ILE A 50 -8.55 -7.18 -6.31
C ILE A 50 -7.26 -7.87 -6.82
N GLU A 51 -7.21 -8.23 -8.10
CA GLU A 51 -6.09 -9.03 -8.64
C GLU A 51 -5.52 -8.42 -9.92
N ASN A 52 -4.20 -8.35 -10.05
CA ASN A 52 -3.54 -7.91 -11.28
C ASN A 52 -4.04 -6.54 -11.76
N CYS A 53 -4.05 -5.56 -10.84
CA CYS A 53 -4.47 -4.20 -11.16
C CYS A 53 -3.29 -3.23 -10.99
N SER A 54 -3.14 -2.29 -11.91
CA SER A 54 -2.10 -1.26 -11.85
C SER A 54 -2.66 0.14 -12.01
N VAL A 55 -2.09 1.09 -11.27
CA VAL A 55 -2.51 2.50 -11.30
C VAL A 55 -1.30 3.42 -11.46
N SER A 56 -1.39 4.39 -12.37
CA SER A 56 -0.45 5.52 -12.51
C SER A 56 -1.19 6.85 -12.59
N GLY A 57 -0.51 7.97 -12.36
CA GLY A 57 -1.11 9.30 -12.29
C GLY A 57 -1.15 9.85 -10.86
N SER A 58 -2.29 10.36 -10.41
CA SER A 58 -2.48 10.91 -9.07
C SER A 58 -3.77 10.42 -8.40
N VAL A 59 -3.68 10.17 -7.09
CA VAL A 59 -4.82 9.82 -6.22
C VAL A 59 -4.75 10.68 -4.97
N SER A 60 -5.77 11.50 -4.75
CA SER A 60 -5.83 12.46 -3.65
C SER A 60 -7.14 12.34 -2.86
N GLY A 61 -7.05 12.36 -1.53
CA GLY A 61 -8.21 12.32 -0.63
C GLY A 61 -7.87 12.84 0.76
N THR A 62 -8.80 12.71 1.70
CA THR A 62 -8.53 13.08 3.11
C THR A 62 -8.13 11.87 3.96
N VAL A 63 -8.93 10.80 3.91
CA VAL A 63 -8.79 9.61 4.75
C VAL A 63 -8.70 8.38 3.86
N TYR A 64 -7.99 7.34 4.31
CA TYR A 64 -7.84 6.04 3.64
C TYR A 64 -7.54 6.18 2.15
N VAL A 65 -6.35 6.69 1.85
CA VAL A 65 -5.95 6.98 0.47
C VAL A 65 -4.89 5.97 0.04
N GLY A 66 -5.23 5.17 -0.97
CA GLY A 66 -4.31 4.22 -1.59
C GLY A 66 -4.24 4.40 -3.10
N GLY A 67 -3.10 4.07 -3.71
CA GLY A 67 -3.00 4.12 -5.17
C GLY A 67 -3.91 3.10 -5.86
N VAL A 68 -4.12 1.92 -5.28
CA VAL A 68 -5.00 0.87 -5.81
C VAL A 68 -6.33 0.84 -5.08
N VAL A 69 -6.29 0.77 -3.75
CA VAL A 69 -7.50 0.66 -2.91
C VAL A 69 -7.44 1.63 -1.73
N GLY A 70 -8.54 2.32 -1.43
CA GLY A 70 -8.58 3.19 -0.25
C GLY A 70 -8.50 2.39 1.04
N VAL A 71 -9.52 1.55 1.27
CA VAL A 71 -9.57 0.60 2.39
C VAL A 71 -9.93 -0.80 1.92
N GLN A 72 -9.25 -1.81 2.47
CA GLN A 72 -9.56 -3.22 2.26
C GLN A 72 -9.93 -3.88 3.59
N ILE A 73 -11.18 -4.34 3.71
CA ILE A 73 -11.78 -4.91 4.91
C ILE A 73 -12.10 -6.39 4.63
N GLY A 74 -11.13 -7.27 4.86
CA GLY A 74 -11.17 -8.67 4.43
C GLY A 74 -10.78 -8.85 2.95
N GLY A 75 -11.02 -10.03 2.38
CA GLY A 75 -10.70 -10.31 0.97
C GLY A 75 -9.19 -10.31 0.66
N SER A 76 -8.84 -10.08 -0.60
CA SER A 76 -7.46 -10.16 -1.07
C SER A 76 -7.10 -9.07 -2.07
N ILE A 77 -5.87 -8.59 -1.98
CA ILE A 77 -5.22 -7.75 -2.98
C ILE A 77 -3.99 -8.53 -3.44
N THR A 78 -3.93 -8.90 -4.72
CA THR A 78 -2.89 -9.81 -5.22
C THR A 78 -2.34 -9.37 -6.55
N GLY A 79 -1.01 -9.26 -6.65
CA GLY A 79 -0.37 -8.88 -7.90
C GLY A 79 -0.68 -7.46 -8.36
N CYS A 80 -1.03 -6.57 -7.42
CA CYS A 80 -1.40 -5.18 -7.73
C CYS A 80 -0.20 -4.25 -7.61
N SER A 81 -0.19 -3.19 -8.40
CA SER A 81 0.88 -2.20 -8.37
C SER A 81 0.39 -0.76 -8.48
N SER A 82 1.19 0.18 -7.97
CA SER A 82 0.91 1.61 -8.12
C SER A 82 2.18 2.41 -8.34
N SER A 83 2.22 3.17 -9.44
CA SER A 83 3.19 4.25 -9.65
C SER A 83 2.55 5.63 -9.45
N ALA A 84 1.29 5.68 -9.02
CA ALA A 84 0.58 6.93 -8.77
C ALA A 84 1.20 7.73 -7.62
N THR A 85 1.19 9.05 -7.75
CA THR A 85 1.45 9.94 -6.62
C THR A 85 0.22 9.95 -5.73
N VAL A 86 0.37 9.54 -4.47
CA VAL A 86 -0.73 9.41 -3.52
C VAL A 86 -0.63 10.51 -2.46
N LYS A 87 -1.75 11.19 -2.24
CA LYS A 87 -1.82 12.33 -1.33
C LYS A 87 -3.01 12.20 -0.39
N GLY A 88 -2.77 12.32 0.91
CA GLY A 88 -3.84 12.26 1.90
C GLY A 88 -3.48 12.84 3.25
N MET A 89 -4.40 12.80 4.21
CA MET A 89 -4.16 13.27 5.57
C MET A 89 -4.02 12.11 6.55
N VAL A 90 -4.90 11.12 6.47
CA VAL A 90 -4.96 9.99 7.42
C VAL A 90 -4.89 8.68 6.65
N ASP A 91 -4.00 7.78 7.09
CA ASP A 91 -3.83 6.43 6.56
C ASP A 91 -3.63 6.43 5.04
N VAL A 92 -2.41 6.82 4.66
CA VAL A 92 -2.02 7.02 3.27
C VAL A 92 -0.96 6.00 2.88
N GLY A 93 -1.20 5.27 1.79
CA GLY A 93 -0.25 4.29 1.27
C GLY A 93 -0.16 4.23 -0.25
N GLY A 94 0.97 3.77 -0.77
CA GLY A 94 1.17 3.68 -2.22
C GLY A 94 0.23 2.69 -2.91
N VAL A 95 -0.10 1.57 -2.27
CA VAL A 95 -1.10 0.58 -2.76
C VAL A 95 -2.41 0.71 -2.00
N ALA A 96 -2.38 0.71 -0.66
CA ALA A 96 -3.58 0.75 0.17
C ALA A 96 -3.48 1.84 1.24
N GLY A 97 -4.57 2.56 1.49
CA GLY A 97 -4.63 3.46 2.65
C GLY A 97 -4.66 2.66 3.95
N GLN A 98 -5.65 1.77 4.07
CA GLN A 98 -5.77 0.84 5.20
C GLN A 98 -6.10 -0.59 4.75
N THR A 99 -5.58 -1.57 5.49
CA THR A 99 -6.01 -2.98 5.40
C THR A 99 -6.43 -3.49 6.78
N ASN A 100 -7.53 -4.26 6.85
CA ASN A 100 -8.13 -4.75 8.10
C ASN A 100 -8.87 -6.09 7.91
N SER A 101 -9.38 -6.66 9.00
CA SER A 101 -10.31 -7.80 9.04
C SER A 101 -9.78 -9.04 8.33
N SER A 102 -8.51 -9.36 8.60
CA SER A 102 -7.81 -10.50 8.00
C SER A 102 -7.76 -10.45 6.46
N ALA A 103 -7.75 -9.25 5.89
CA ALA A 103 -7.39 -9.06 4.49
C ALA A 103 -5.98 -9.63 4.23
N THR A 104 -5.69 -9.85 2.95
CA THR A 104 -4.37 -10.29 2.49
C THR A 104 -3.85 -9.35 1.42
N LEU A 105 -2.55 -9.06 1.47
CA LEU A 105 -1.85 -8.25 0.47
C LEU A 105 -0.60 -9.00 0.01
N THR A 106 -0.67 -9.59 -1.18
CA THR A 106 0.34 -10.53 -1.69
C THR A 106 0.90 -10.06 -3.02
N ALA A 107 2.23 -10.13 -3.19
CA ALA A 107 2.88 -9.79 -4.45
C ALA A 107 2.54 -8.38 -4.96
N CYS A 108 2.42 -7.41 -4.06
CA CYS A 108 2.02 -6.04 -4.43
C CYS A 108 3.17 -5.04 -4.24
N TYR A 109 3.18 -3.98 -5.06
CA TYR A 109 4.23 -2.98 -4.94
C TYR A 109 3.83 -1.55 -5.27
N ALA A 110 4.54 -0.60 -4.67
CA ALA A 110 4.38 0.83 -4.95
C ALA A 110 5.71 1.48 -5.33
N THR A 111 5.70 2.32 -6.37
CA THR A 111 6.86 3.11 -6.79
C THR A 111 6.60 4.61 -6.78
N GLY A 112 5.33 5.03 -6.74
CA GLY A 112 4.94 6.43 -6.67
C GLY A 112 5.10 7.03 -5.27
N ASN A 113 5.29 8.35 -5.21
CA ASN A 113 5.49 9.07 -3.96
C ASN A 113 4.20 9.15 -3.14
N VAL A 114 4.35 9.15 -1.81
CA VAL A 114 3.27 9.33 -0.84
C VAL A 114 3.51 10.64 -0.09
N THR A 115 2.51 11.51 -0.06
CA THR A 115 2.56 12.77 0.69
C THR A 115 1.41 12.87 1.68
N LEU A 116 1.76 13.08 2.95
CA LEU A 116 0.82 13.32 4.03
C LEU A 116 0.67 14.83 4.29
N GLU A 117 -0.52 15.36 4.09
CA GLU A 117 -0.88 16.74 4.44
C GLU A 117 -1.54 16.77 5.81
N ILE A 118 -0.71 16.84 6.84
CA ILE A 118 -1.14 16.72 8.22
C ILE A 118 -1.84 18.00 8.66
N ALA A 119 -3.09 17.85 9.09
CA ALA A 119 -3.84 18.89 9.81
C ALA A 119 -3.97 18.53 11.30
N PRO A 120 -4.01 19.52 12.20
CA PRO A 120 -4.12 19.26 13.64
C PRO A 120 -5.42 18.52 13.97
N LYS A 121 -5.33 17.59 14.96
CA LYS A 121 -6.42 16.78 15.56
C LYS A 121 -6.69 15.38 14.98
N LYS A 122 -5.72 14.62 14.48
CA LYS A 122 -5.90 13.18 14.15
C LYS A 122 -4.63 12.35 14.37
N ASN A 123 -4.79 11.05 14.63
CA ASN A 123 -3.70 10.09 14.47
C ASN A 123 -3.44 9.90 12.97
N ILE A 124 -2.18 9.80 12.59
CA ILE A 124 -1.74 9.80 11.20
C ILE A 124 -0.82 8.60 10.99
N ALA A 125 -1.17 7.71 10.06
CA ALA A 125 -0.26 6.70 9.57
C ALA A 125 0.05 6.92 8.07
N GLY A 126 1.32 6.82 7.71
CA GLY A 126 1.80 6.99 6.33
C GLY A 126 2.86 5.96 5.98
N GLY A 127 2.63 5.20 4.92
CA GLY A 127 3.57 4.17 4.47
C GLY A 127 3.80 4.17 2.97
N GLY A 128 4.98 3.73 2.52
CA GLY A 128 5.26 3.62 1.09
C GLY A 128 4.36 2.62 0.37
N LEU A 129 3.92 1.55 1.04
CA LEU A 129 2.97 0.56 0.50
C LEU A 129 1.58 0.69 1.12
N VAL A 130 1.51 0.68 2.45
CA VAL A 130 0.24 0.72 3.20
C VAL A 130 0.32 1.75 4.31
N GLY A 131 -0.70 2.60 4.46
CA GLY A 131 -0.78 3.56 5.57
C GLY A 131 -0.92 2.82 6.90
N MET A 132 -2.05 2.15 7.11
CA MET A 132 -2.32 1.35 8.30
C MET A 132 -2.60 -0.11 7.97
N ASN A 133 -1.80 -1.02 8.53
CA ASN A 133 -2.07 -2.47 8.53
C ASN A 133 -2.62 -2.93 9.87
N ALA A 134 -3.94 -3.00 10.01
CA ALA A 134 -4.66 -3.32 11.24
C ALA A 134 -4.79 -4.84 11.53
N GLY A 135 -3.92 -5.67 10.96
CA GLY A 135 -3.90 -7.13 11.20
C GLY A 135 -4.01 -7.99 9.94
N SER A 136 -3.72 -7.42 8.77
CA SER A 136 -3.71 -8.13 7.48
C SER A 136 -2.35 -8.74 7.20
N SER A 137 -2.32 -9.92 6.57
CA SER A 137 -1.06 -10.55 6.18
C SER A 137 -0.48 -9.87 4.94
N LEU A 138 0.80 -9.51 5.01
CA LEU A 138 1.55 -8.97 3.89
C LEU A 138 2.65 -9.95 3.49
N LEU A 139 2.66 -10.34 2.22
CA LEU A 139 3.55 -11.35 1.68
C LEU A 139 4.20 -10.88 0.38
N ALA A 140 5.54 -10.86 0.36
CA ALA A 140 6.32 -10.58 -0.84
C ALA A 140 5.93 -9.26 -1.52
N CYS A 141 5.92 -8.17 -0.75
CA CYS A 141 5.54 -6.85 -1.24
C CYS A 141 6.72 -5.87 -1.13
N TYR A 142 6.76 -4.84 -1.97
CA TYR A 142 7.81 -3.81 -1.87
C TYR A 142 7.34 -2.37 -2.12
N ALA A 143 8.04 -1.39 -1.55
CA ALA A 143 7.82 0.04 -1.83
C ALA A 143 9.12 0.78 -2.15
N THR A 144 9.09 1.69 -3.12
CA THR A 144 10.26 2.52 -3.48
C THR A 144 9.98 4.02 -3.57
N GLY A 145 8.72 4.42 -3.54
CA GLY A 145 8.36 5.84 -3.54
C GLY A 145 8.76 6.54 -2.26
N ASN A 146 9.09 7.83 -2.34
CA ASN A 146 9.37 8.64 -1.17
C ASN A 146 8.10 8.84 -0.35
N VAL A 147 8.25 8.88 0.98
CA VAL A 147 7.18 9.23 1.90
C VAL A 147 7.55 10.55 2.55
N THR A 148 6.69 11.54 2.40
CA THR A 148 6.89 12.89 2.95
C THR A 148 5.65 13.33 3.71
N SER A 149 5.85 14.24 4.67
CA SER A 149 4.75 14.88 5.38
C SER A 149 4.97 16.37 5.51
N THR A 150 3.89 17.12 5.45
CA THR A 150 3.85 18.56 5.74
C THR A 150 2.84 18.84 6.84
N GLY A 151 3.05 19.91 7.61
CA GLY A 151 2.18 20.26 8.73
C GLY A 151 2.56 19.53 10.02
N SER A 152 1.67 19.60 11.02
CA SER A 152 1.88 18.98 12.33
C SER A 152 0.56 18.50 12.92
N SER A 153 0.61 17.41 13.70
CA SER A 153 -0.53 16.90 14.45
C SER A 153 -0.29 17.00 15.95
N THR A 154 -1.37 17.14 16.71
CA THR A 154 -1.38 16.96 18.17
C THR A 154 -1.62 15.51 18.58
N GLY A 155 -1.87 14.61 17.62
CA GLY A 155 -2.00 13.17 17.83
C GLY A 155 -0.72 12.41 17.50
N TYR A 156 -0.81 11.08 17.41
CA TYR A 156 0.31 10.24 17.00
C TYR A 156 0.57 10.36 15.50
N VAL A 157 1.84 10.48 15.10
CA VAL A 157 2.26 10.53 13.70
C VAL A 157 3.26 9.40 13.46
N HIS A 158 2.84 8.40 12.71
CA HIS A 158 3.63 7.21 12.41
C HIS A 158 3.87 7.13 10.91
N ILE A 159 5.09 7.46 10.51
CA ILE A 159 5.50 7.43 9.11
C ILE A 159 6.61 6.39 8.97
N GLY A 160 6.49 5.54 7.96
CA GLY A 160 7.49 4.53 7.65
C GLY A 160 7.71 4.40 6.16
N GLY A 161 8.87 3.90 5.78
CA GLY A 161 9.23 3.68 4.38
C GLY A 161 8.34 2.65 3.66
N PHE A 162 7.63 1.80 4.39
CA PHE A 162 6.78 0.74 3.85
C PHE A 162 5.38 0.76 4.47
N LEU A 163 5.32 0.79 5.80
CA LEU A 163 4.11 0.81 6.62
C LEU A 163 4.12 2.03 7.54
N GLY A 164 3.00 2.73 7.66
CA GLY A 164 2.83 3.68 8.77
C GLY A 164 2.64 2.92 10.06
N ASP A 165 1.51 2.23 10.18
CA ASP A 165 1.17 1.37 11.32
C ASP A 165 1.12 -0.10 10.94
N ASN A 166 1.57 -0.96 11.85
CA ASN A 166 1.51 -2.40 11.66
C ASN A 166 1.24 -3.18 12.95
N TYR A 167 0.23 -4.05 12.90
CA TYR A 167 -0.26 -4.82 14.06
C TYR A 167 -0.07 -6.33 13.93
N THR A 168 0.66 -6.81 12.93
CA THR A 168 0.88 -8.25 12.67
C THR A 168 2.23 -8.52 11.98
N THR A 169 2.56 -9.77 11.73
CA THR A 169 3.78 -10.15 11.01
C THR A 169 3.63 -9.95 9.50
N VAL A 170 4.70 -9.49 8.87
CA VAL A 170 4.86 -9.42 7.41
C VAL A 170 6.00 -10.33 6.97
N THR A 171 5.92 -10.85 5.76
CA THR A 171 6.89 -11.83 5.24
C THR A 171 7.47 -11.36 3.92
N ALA A 172 8.81 -11.43 3.81
CA ALA A 172 9.55 -11.04 2.61
C ALA A 172 9.14 -9.66 2.06
N CYS A 173 8.99 -8.67 2.93
CA CYS A 173 8.57 -7.32 2.55
C CYS A 173 9.74 -6.35 2.57
N TYR A 174 9.86 -5.53 1.52
CA TYR A 174 11.05 -4.73 1.25
C TYR A 174 10.73 -3.26 0.99
N TRP A 175 11.67 -2.38 1.28
CA TRP A 175 11.50 -0.97 0.97
C TRP A 175 12.81 -0.28 0.60
N LYS A 176 12.69 0.79 -0.20
CA LYS A 176 13.83 1.61 -0.63
C LYS A 176 13.38 3.04 -0.87
N ASN A 177 13.38 3.87 0.17
CA ASN A 177 13.05 5.29 0.06
C ASN A 177 13.76 6.16 1.13
N ASN A 178 13.35 7.44 1.22
CA ASN A 178 13.91 8.50 2.05
C ASN A 178 13.62 8.40 3.56
N HIS A 179 13.22 7.23 4.07
CA HIS A 179 12.91 7.07 5.49
C HIS A 179 14.03 6.33 6.27
N GLU A 180 14.09 6.57 7.58
CA GLU A 180 15.07 5.92 8.48
C GLU A 180 14.64 4.49 8.84
N GLN A 181 13.33 4.26 8.90
CA GLN A 181 12.69 3.00 9.27
C GLN A 181 11.56 2.66 8.30
N GLY A 182 11.32 1.36 8.10
CA GLY A 182 10.27 0.92 7.17
C GLY A 182 8.88 0.82 7.79
N ILE A 183 8.77 0.69 9.12
CA ILE A 183 7.51 0.72 9.87
C ILE A 183 7.54 1.92 10.82
N GLY A 184 6.54 2.80 10.75
CA GLY A 184 6.41 3.95 11.63
C GLY A 184 6.07 3.56 13.07
N TYR A 185 5.11 2.65 13.24
CA TYR A 185 4.73 2.06 14.51
C TYR A 185 4.43 0.57 14.37
N LYS A 186 4.94 -0.21 15.32
CA LYS A 186 4.67 -1.64 15.45
C LYS A 186 4.06 -1.93 16.81
N LYS A 187 3.03 -2.79 16.84
CA LYS A 187 2.42 -3.26 18.08
C LYS A 187 3.47 -3.98 18.95
N ALA A 188 3.48 -3.70 20.26
CA ALA A 188 4.35 -4.41 21.19
C ALA A 188 4.12 -5.94 21.12
N GLY A 189 5.22 -6.70 21.11
CA GLY A 189 5.18 -8.16 21.02
C GLY A 189 5.13 -8.76 19.61
N THR A 190 5.00 -7.94 18.55
CA THR A 190 5.16 -8.44 17.17
C THR A 190 6.63 -8.45 16.77
N VAL A 191 7.15 -9.63 16.39
CA VAL A 191 8.45 -9.73 15.72
C VAL A 191 8.22 -9.48 14.24
N THR A 192 8.41 -8.24 13.82
CA THR A 192 8.12 -7.84 12.44
C THR A 192 9.06 -6.74 12.03
N GLU A 193 9.79 -6.99 10.95
CA GLU A 193 10.64 -6.01 10.30
C GLU A 193 10.42 -6.11 8.79
N VAL A 194 10.52 -4.95 8.15
CA VAL A 194 10.53 -4.83 6.70
C VAL A 194 11.95 -4.47 6.29
N THR A 195 12.49 -5.19 5.33
CA THR A 195 13.92 -5.10 5.04
C THR A 195 14.21 -3.94 4.11
N LYS A 196 15.08 -3.02 4.54
CA LYS A 196 15.58 -1.95 3.67
C LYS A 196 16.48 -2.54 2.59
N VAL A 197 16.26 -2.18 1.32
CA VAL A 197 17.16 -2.50 0.21
C VAL A 197 18.19 -1.36 0.11
N ASP A 198 19.30 -1.51 0.83
CA ASP A 198 20.38 -0.52 0.92
C ASP A 198 21.36 -0.56 -0.26
N GLY A 199 21.37 -1.66 -1.03
CA GLY A 199 22.30 -1.88 -2.13
C GLY A 199 23.69 -2.39 -1.72
N THR A 200 23.96 -2.56 -0.42
CA THR A 200 25.22 -3.11 0.10
C THR A 200 25.00 -4.50 0.68
N GLY A 201 24.25 -4.59 1.78
CA GLY A 201 23.90 -5.85 2.44
C GLY A 201 22.69 -6.52 1.79
N VAL A 202 21.70 -5.71 1.41
CA VAL A 202 20.43 -6.15 0.83
C VAL A 202 20.27 -5.53 -0.55
N THR A 203 20.35 -6.36 -1.59
CA THR A 203 20.14 -5.96 -2.99
C THR A 203 18.74 -6.36 -3.47
N TRP A 204 18.30 -5.78 -4.58
CA TRP A 204 17.04 -6.21 -5.21
C TRP A 204 17.07 -7.67 -5.65
N GLN A 205 18.23 -8.20 -6.05
CA GLN A 205 18.33 -9.62 -6.38
C GLN A 205 18.03 -10.50 -5.17
N LYS A 206 18.67 -10.24 -4.02
CA LYS A 206 18.39 -10.96 -2.77
C LYS A 206 16.93 -10.82 -2.33
N ALA A 207 16.37 -9.63 -2.48
CA ALA A 207 14.96 -9.38 -2.19
C ALA A 207 14.04 -10.22 -3.09
N VAL A 208 14.30 -10.24 -4.41
CA VAL A 208 13.54 -11.05 -5.37
C VAL A 208 13.63 -12.54 -5.06
N ASP A 209 14.81 -13.06 -4.71
CA ASP A 209 14.98 -14.47 -4.37
C ASP A 209 14.16 -14.85 -3.13
N ALA A 210 14.20 -14.03 -2.09
CA ALA A 210 13.42 -14.23 -0.86
C ALA A 210 11.91 -14.06 -1.09
N MET A 211 11.48 -13.03 -1.85
CA MET A 211 10.09 -12.84 -2.22
C MET A 211 9.55 -14.03 -3.01
N ASN A 212 10.30 -14.52 -4.01
CA ASN A 212 9.91 -15.66 -4.82
C ASN A 212 9.86 -16.97 -4.01
N THR A 213 10.80 -17.17 -3.08
CA THR A 213 10.77 -18.31 -2.15
C THR A 213 9.51 -18.27 -1.30
N ALA A 214 9.17 -17.10 -0.74
CA ALA A 214 7.98 -16.94 0.08
C ALA A 214 6.68 -17.14 -0.72
N LEU A 215 6.64 -16.65 -1.96
CA LEU A 215 5.51 -16.84 -2.88
C LEU A 215 5.33 -18.32 -3.26
N GLN A 216 6.41 -19.02 -3.57
CA GLN A 216 6.38 -20.46 -3.89
C GLN A 216 5.90 -21.28 -2.69
N ASN A 217 6.40 -21.00 -1.48
CA ASN A 217 5.96 -21.67 -0.26
C ASN A 217 4.47 -21.44 0.04
N ALA A 218 3.90 -20.31 -0.41
CA ALA A 218 2.49 -20.00 -0.29
C ALA A 218 1.63 -20.53 -1.46
N GLY A 219 2.22 -21.25 -2.43
CA GLY A 219 1.50 -21.75 -3.61
C GLY A 219 1.03 -20.65 -4.58
N SER A 220 1.69 -19.49 -4.56
CA SER A 220 1.32 -18.37 -5.43
C SER A 220 1.72 -18.63 -6.88
N GLU A 221 0.85 -18.23 -7.81
CA GLU A 221 1.14 -18.19 -9.25
C GLU A 221 1.96 -16.96 -9.66
N TRP A 222 2.25 -16.06 -8.73
CA TRP A 222 2.99 -14.83 -8.98
C TRP A 222 4.48 -14.98 -8.70
N ARG A 223 5.29 -14.35 -9.54
CA ARG A 223 6.75 -14.33 -9.40
C ARG A 223 7.32 -12.97 -9.78
N TYR A 224 8.32 -12.52 -9.03
CA TYR A 224 9.14 -11.37 -9.40
C TYR A 224 10.28 -11.75 -10.35
N GLU A 225 10.55 -10.86 -11.30
CA GLU A 225 11.72 -10.84 -12.16
C GLU A 225 12.51 -9.55 -11.96
N LEU A 226 13.83 -9.63 -11.99
CA LEU A 226 14.71 -8.47 -12.00
C LEU A 226 15.38 -8.34 -13.37
N LYS A 227 14.69 -7.67 -14.31
CA LYS A 227 15.20 -7.37 -15.67
C LYS A 227 15.78 -5.96 -15.81
N GLY A 228 15.60 -5.12 -14.80
CA GLY A 228 16.04 -3.73 -14.77
C GLY A 228 16.39 -3.27 -13.36
N ALA A 229 16.24 -1.97 -13.11
CA ALA A 229 16.61 -1.38 -11.82
C ALA A 229 15.72 -1.82 -10.64
N LEU A 230 14.46 -2.18 -10.93
CA LEU A 230 13.48 -2.61 -9.94
C LEU A 230 12.87 -3.97 -10.35
N PRO A 231 12.42 -4.77 -9.37
CA PRO A 231 11.64 -5.98 -9.65
C PRO A 231 10.38 -5.65 -10.43
N THR A 232 9.91 -6.59 -11.23
CA THR A 232 8.60 -6.53 -11.91
C THR A 232 7.90 -7.87 -11.70
N LEU A 233 6.57 -7.85 -11.67
CA LEU A 233 5.80 -9.04 -11.36
C LEU A 233 5.26 -9.68 -12.64
N ARG A 234 5.29 -11.01 -12.70
CA ARG A 234 4.67 -11.82 -13.74
C ARG A 234 3.84 -12.94 -13.12
N LYS A 235 2.78 -13.35 -13.82
CA LYS A 235 2.06 -14.58 -13.51
C LYS A 235 2.75 -15.75 -14.23
N GLN A 236 2.91 -16.88 -13.54
CA GLN A 236 3.57 -18.09 -14.06
C GLN A 236 2.63 -18.95 -14.90
#